data_AF-A0A800F5K8-F1
#
_entry.id   AF-A0A800F5K8-F1
#
_cell.length_a   1.000
_cell.length_b   1.000
_cell.length_c   1.000
_cell.angle_alpha   90.00
_cell.angle_beta   90.00
_cell.angle_gamma   90.00
#
_symmetry.space_group_name_H-M   'P 1'
#
loop_
_entity.id
_entity.type
_entity.pdbx_description
1 polymer ?
#
loop_
_entity_poly.entity_id
_entity_poly.type
_entity_poly.pdbx_seq_one_letter_code
_entity_poly.pdbx_strand_id
1 'polypeptide(L)'
;MTDEIIDLTQYLNREPAEQKPSRGAFAPWGVDGERSRFALPLWRTIYLAQGERGSIVWRDADSDGDPHAFLVLDLGQDPARLLVNHDAIPLTEDGEPPALHDHGSEGVAVFLGVRGTRIWHLVVDGGDQRTSALTARTREDILFLAGECAGLLFLRDFADEVE
;
A
#
# COMPACT_ATOMS: atom_id res chain seq x y z
N MET A 1 9.43 1.46 24.54
CA MET A 1 10.04 0.97 23.28
C MET A 1 9.71 2.04 22.26
N THR A 2 10.73 2.57 21.60
CA THR A 2 10.68 3.85 20.88
C THR A 2 10.17 3.59 19.46
N ASP A 3 9.12 4.30 19.04
CA ASP A 3 8.64 4.30 17.65
C ASP A 3 9.80 4.66 16.71
N GLU A 4 10.25 3.70 15.90
CA GLU A 4 11.36 3.91 14.97
C GLU A 4 10.86 4.71 13.76
N ILE A 5 11.19 6.01 13.74
CA ILE A 5 10.98 6.89 12.59
C ILE A 5 11.89 6.42 11.45
N ILE A 6 11.29 5.94 10.36
CA ILE A 6 12.03 5.54 9.15
C ILE A 6 12.42 6.80 8.37
N ASP A 7 13.70 7.15 8.38
CA ASP A 7 14.24 8.24 7.57
C ASP A 7 14.66 7.74 6.17
N LEU A 8 13.74 7.88 5.21
CA LEU A 8 13.94 7.46 3.82
C LEU A 8 14.92 8.38 3.06
N THR A 9 15.34 9.53 3.62
CA THR A 9 16.34 10.39 2.97
C THR A 9 17.69 9.71 2.80
N GLN A 10 18.00 8.71 3.65
CA GLN A 10 19.20 7.90 3.52
C GLN A 10 19.22 7.01 2.26
N TYR A 11 18.05 6.63 1.74
CA TYR A 11 17.95 5.88 0.47
C TYR A 11 18.01 6.79 -0.76
N LEU A 12 17.73 8.08 -0.60
CA LEU A 12 17.63 9.06 -1.68
C LEU A 12 18.96 9.77 -2.02
N ASN A 13 20.00 9.65 -1.18
CA ASN A 13 21.26 10.37 -1.38
C ASN A 13 22.18 9.71 -2.44
N ARG A 14 21.66 9.61 -3.67
CA ARG A 14 22.45 9.53 -4.91
C ARG A 14 22.10 10.76 -5.77
N GLU A 15 22.74 11.86 -5.39
CA GLU A 15 22.86 13.19 -6.03
C GLU A 15 21.84 14.30 -5.72
N PRO A 16 22.29 15.57 -5.64
CA PRO A 16 21.58 16.63 -4.93
C PRO A 16 20.87 17.58 -5.90
N ALA A 17 19.61 17.90 -5.63
CA ALA A 17 18.98 19.07 -6.22
C ALA A 17 18.01 19.72 -5.23
N GLU A 18 18.21 21.02 -5.09
CA GLU A 18 17.55 21.96 -4.20
C GLU A 18 16.03 21.99 -4.42
N GLN A 19 15.29 21.18 -3.67
CA GLN A 19 13.90 21.43 -3.35
C GLN A 19 13.73 21.18 -1.85
N LYS A 20 13.06 22.11 -1.15
CA LYS A 20 12.68 21.93 0.27
C LYS A 20 12.16 20.50 0.46
N PRO A 21 12.64 19.72 1.45
CA PRO A 21 12.18 18.36 1.61
C PRO A 21 10.69 18.41 1.94
N SER A 22 9.85 18.06 0.98
CA SER A 22 8.43 17.79 1.23
C SER A 22 8.39 16.56 2.13
N ARG A 23 8.27 16.79 3.45
CA ARG A 23 8.15 15.80 4.52
C ARG A 23 9.03 14.55 4.30
N GLY A 24 10.32 14.61 4.66
CA GLY A 24 11.21 13.43 4.57
C GLY A 24 10.96 12.33 5.62
N ALA A 25 10.02 12.56 6.55
CA ALA A 25 9.64 11.62 7.59
C ALA A 25 8.11 11.49 7.61
N PHE A 26 7.64 10.25 7.59
CA PHE A 26 6.22 9.89 7.70
C PHE A 26 6.10 8.80 8.75
N ALA A 27 5.07 8.90 9.61
CA ALA A 27 4.73 7.85 10.56
C ALA A 27 3.58 7.03 9.96
N PRO A 28 3.84 5.85 9.38
CA PRO A 28 2.76 5.00 8.92
C PRO A 28 1.94 4.49 10.11
N TRP A 29 0.63 4.47 9.96
CA TRP A 29 -0.29 3.94 10.97
C TRP A 29 -0.30 2.41 10.93
N GLY A 30 -0.37 1.76 12.10
CA GLY A 30 -0.35 0.30 12.23
C GLY A 30 1.05 -0.33 12.13
N VAL A 31 2.10 0.50 12.24
CA VAL A 31 3.48 0.10 12.03
C VAL A 31 4.22 0.00 13.35
N ASP A 32 4.07 -1.14 14.00
CA ASP A 32 4.86 -1.52 15.16
C ASP A 32 5.91 -2.56 14.76
N GLY A 33 7.15 -2.38 15.22
CA GLY A 33 8.23 -3.36 15.07
C GLY A 33 8.48 -3.82 13.63
N GLU A 34 8.24 -5.10 13.35
CA GLU A 34 8.51 -5.71 12.05
C GLU A 34 7.61 -5.21 10.90
N ARG A 35 6.44 -4.61 11.21
CA ARG A 35 5.54 -4.04 10.19
C ARG A 35 6.15 -2.83 9.48
N SER A 36 7.23 -2.25 10.01
CA SER A 36 8.03 -1.21 9.35
C SER A 36 8.56 -1.63 7.98
N ARG A 37 8.73 -2.94 7.76
CA ARG A 37 9.21 -3.53 6.50
C ARG A 37 8.29 -3.26 5.32
N PHE A 38 7.01 -2.96 5.57
CA PHE A 38 6.06 -2.58 4.52
C PHE A 38 6.24 -1.14 4.03
N ALA A 39 6.89 -0.26 4.80
CA ALA A 39 6.92 1.17 4.50
C ALA A 39 7.58 1.49 3.15
N LEU A 40 8.73 0.87 2.85
CA LEU A 40 9.45 1.12 1.60
C LEU A 40 8.69 0.62 0.35
N PRO A 41 8.21 -0.64 0.29
CA PRO A 41 7.45 -1.09 -0.87
C PRO A 41 6.12 -0.33 -1.04
N LEU A 42 5.43 0.05 0.05
CA LEU A 42 4.26 0.93 -0.06
C LEU A 42 4.62 2.31 -0.60
N TRP A 43 5.63 2.98 -0.04
CA TRP A 43 6.05 4.30 -0.50
C TRP A 43 6.39 4.30 -1.99
N ARG A 44 7.14 3.29 -2.45
CA ARG A 44 7.49 3.15 -3.85
C ARG A 44 6.26 2.89 -4.72
N THR A 45 5.30 2.10 -4.23
CA THR A 45 4.04 1.84 -4.95
C THR A 45 3.19 3.12 -5.08
N ILE A 46 3.10 3.93 -4.01
CA ILE A 46 2.43 5.23 -4.03
C ILE A 46 3.02 6.12 -5.12
N TYR A 47 4.36 6.22 -5.16
CA TYR A 47 5.06 7.01 -6.18
C TYR A 47 4.80 6.50 -7.61
N LEU A 48 4.89 5.19 -7.84
CA LEU A 48 4.67 4.59 -9.17
C LEU A 48 3.23 4.74 -9.65
N ALA A 49 2.27 4.66 -8.74
CA ALA A 49 0.85 4.88 -9.03
C ALA A 49 0.46 6.36 -9.07
N GLN A 50 1.38 7.28 -8.72
CA GLN A 50 1.12 8.71 -8.55
C GLN A 50 -0.01 9.01 -7.55
N GLY A 51 -0.10 8.19 -6.51
CA GLY A 51 -1.05 8.35 -5.40
C GLY A 51 -0.51 9.24 -4.28
N GLU A 52 -1.34 9.44 -3.26
CA GLU A 52 -0.95 10.12 -2.02
C GLU A 52 -0.95 9.18 -0.82
N ARG A 53 -1.75 8.13 -0.85
CA ARG A 53 -1.92 7.20 0.26
C ARG A 53 -1.86 5.77 -0.24
N GLY A 54 -1.11 4.94 0.48
CA GLY A 54 -1.04 3.50 0.28
C GLY A 54 -1.50 2.78 1.53
N SER A 55 -2.27 1.72 1.36
CA SER A 55 -2.78 0.91 2.46
C SER A 55 -2.71 -0.57 2.15
N ILE A 56 -2.49 -1.37 3.18
CA ILE A 56 -2.78 -2.80 3.16
C ILE A 56 -4.07 -2.99 3.94
N VAL A 57 -5.03 -3.66 3.31
CA VAL A 57 -6.36 -3.87 3.85
C VAL A 57 -6.78 -5.32 3.69
N TRP A 58 -7.75 -5.73 4.48
CA TRP A 58 -8.43 -7.01 4.30
C TRP A 58 -9.93 -6.85 4.45
N ARG A 59 -10.68 -7.78 3.88
CA ARG A 59 -12.11 -7.95 4.15
C ARG A 59 -12.43 -9.42 4.32
N ASP A 60 -13.53 -9.73 4.99
CA ASP A 60 -14.03 -11.09 5.05
C ASP A 60 -14.70 -11.48 3.73
N ALA A 61 -14.39 -12.66 3.19
CA ALA A 61 -14.96 -13.21 1.97
C ALA A 61 -16.47 -13.49 2.11
N ASP A 62 -16.93 -13.78 3.33
CA ASP A 62 -18.31 -14.12 3.65
C ASP A 62 -19.16 -12.90 4.05
N SER A 63 -18.57 -11.70 4.04
CA SER A 63 -19.21 -10.45 4.47
C SER A 63 -19.09 -9.39 3.38
N ASP A 64 -20.17 -8.69 3.10
CA ASP A 64 -20.17 -7.47 2.27
C ASP A 64 -19.68 -6.25 3.08
N GLY A 65 -18.80 -6.51 4.06
CA GLY A 65 -18.34 -5.54 5.04
C GLY A 65 -17.27 -4.60 4.50
N ASP A 66 -17.12 -3.48 5.20
CA ASP A 66 -16.10 -2.49 4.87
C ASP A 66 -14.68 -3.08 5.00
N PRO A 67 -13.74 -2.72 4.11
CA PRO A 67 -12.35 -3.15 4.23
C PRO A 67 -11.71 -2.60 5.52
N HIS A 68 -11.02 -3.48 6.24
CA HIS A 68 -10.30 -3.17 7.45
C HIS A 68 -8.85 -2.81 7.13
N ALA A 69 -8.42 -1.63 7.57
CA ALA A 69 -7.03 -1.20 7.44
C ALA A 69 -6.11 -2.01 8.36
N PHE A 70 -5.08 -2.63 7.79
CA PHE A 70 -3.99 -3.27 8.51
C PHE A 70 -2.81 -2.30 8.69
N LEU A 71 -2.49 -1.56 7.63
CA LEU A 71 -1.38 -0.60 7.59
C LEU A 71 -1.72 0.53 6.63
N VAL A 72 -1.40 1.76 7.00
CA VAL A 72 -1.62 2.94 6.14
C VAL A 72 -0.39 3.85 6.15
N LEU A 73 0.12 4.17 4.95
CA LEU A 73 1.07 5.23 4.72
C LEU A 73 0.38 6.35 3.93
N ASP A 74 0.09 7.46 4.59
CA ASP A 74 -0.56 8.64 3.99
C ASP A 74 0.44 9.78 3.89
N LEU A 75 0.82 10.14 2.66
CA LEU A 75 1.77 11.22 2.39
C LEU A 75 1.07 12.59 2.31
N GLY A 76 -0.25 12.59 2.07
CA GLY A 76 -1.08 13.79 1.96
C GLY A 76 -1.51 14.35 3.31
N GLN A 77 -1.67 13.50 4.33
CA GLN A 77 -2.22 13.89 5.63
C GLN A 77 -1.51 13.24 6.83
N ASP A 78 -1.45 13.98 7.94
CA ASP A 78 -1.04 13.49 9.26
C ASP A 78 -2.02 14.09 10.30
N PRO A 79 -2.87 13.28 10.98
CA PRO A 79 -2.87 11.81 11.01
C PRO A 79 -3.39 11.16 9.72
N ALA A 80 -2.99 9.90 9.48
CA ALA A 80 -3.36 9.14 8.29
C ALA A 80 -4.87 8.94 8.15
N ARG A 81 -5.39 9.07 6.92
CA ARG A 81 -6.79 8.73 6.60
C ARG A 81 -6.95 7.22 6.61
N LEU A 82 -7.82 6.67 7.47
CA LEU A 82 -7.99 5.21 7.61
C LEU A 82 -9.16 4.63 6.80
N LEU A 83 -10.10 5.47 6.37
CA LEU A 83 -11.24 5.03 5.56
C LEU A 83 -10.77 4.73 4.13
N VAL A 84 -10.99 3.51 3.68
CA VAL A 84 -10.69 3.06 2.31
C VAL A 84 -12.00 2.91 1.55
N ASN A 85 -12.04 3.40 0.31
CA ASN A 85 -13.24 3.29 -0.51
C ASN A 85 -13.47 1.82 -0.89
N HIS A 86 -14.61 1.25 -0.48
CA HIS A 86 -15.00 -0.12 -0.80
C HIS A 86 -15.06 -0.37 -2.32
N ASP A 87 -15.55 0.59 -3.10
CA ASP A 87 -15.69 0.49 -4.56
C ASP A 87 -14.34 0.39 -5.28
N ALA A 88 -13.27 0.84 -4.63
CA ALA A 88 -11.91 0.77 -5.17
C ALA A 88 -11.31 -0.63 -5.02
N ILE A 89 -11.95 -1.55 -4.29
CA ILE A 89 -11.45 -2.90 -4.04
C ILE A 89 -12.35 -3.92 -4.75
N PRO A 90 -11.86 -4.60 -5.79
CA PRO A 90 -12.64 -5.60 -6.51
C PRO A 90 -13.24 -6.64 -5.56
N LEU A 91 -14.53 -6.94 -5.70
CA LEU A 91 -15.22 -8.00 -4.93
C LEU A 91 -14.77 -9.41 -5.33
N THR A 92 -14.32 -9.56 -6.58
CA THR A 92 -13.94 -10.84 -7.18
C THR A 92 -12.42 -11.02 -7.22
N GLU A 93 -11.98 -12.23 -6.92
CA GLU A 93 -10.60 -12.71 -7.09
C GLU A 93 -10.31 -12.93 -8.58
N ASP A 94 -10.31 -11.86 -9.37
CA ASP A 94 -10.05 -11.97 -10.81
C ASP A 94 -8.54 -12.05 -11.08
N GLY A 95 -8.02 -13.28 -11.08
CA GLY A 95 -6.64 -13.61 -11.47
C GLY A 95 -5.85 -14.30 -10.36
N GLU A 96 -4.64 -14.77 -10.72
CA GLU A 96 -3.70 -15.31 -9.73
C GLU A 96 -3.02 -14.17 -8.96
N PRO A 97 -2.93 -14.22 -7.62
CA PRO A 97 -2.25 -13.18 -6.85
C PRO A 97 -0.73 -13.19 -7.10
N PRO A 98 -0.08 -12.02 -7.20
CA PRO A 98 -0.67 -10.69 -7.14
C PRO A 98 -1.37 -10.28 -8.45
N ALA A 99 -2.58 -9.70 -8.36
CA ALA A 99 -3.35 -9.23 -9.51
C ALA A 99 -3.71 -7.73 -9.38
N LEU A 100 -3.41 -6.93 -10.41
CA LEU A 100 -3.56 -5.46 -10.38
C LEU A 100 -4.78 -4.98 -11.15
N HIS A 101 -5.59 -4.19 -10.46
CA HIS A 101 -6.71 -3.41 -10.97
C HIS A 101 -6.35 -1.93 -11.02
N ASP A 102 -6.42 -1.35 -12.21
CA ASP A 102 -6.05 0.03 -12.48
C ASP A 102 -7.31 0.89 -12.64
N HIS A 103 -7.54 1.82 -11.72
CA HIS A 103 -8.70 2.74 -11.70
C HIS A 103 -8.35 4.13 -12.27
N GLY A 104 -7.25 4.28 -13.01
CA GLY A 104 -6.89 5.56 -13.63
C GLY A 104 -6.58 6.64 -12.58
N SER A 105 -7.19 7.82 -12.65
CA SER A 105 -6.91 8.89 -11.66
C SER A 105 -7.31 8.53 -10.23
N GLU A 106 -8.22 7.56 -10.04
CA GLU A 106 -8.70 7.17 -8.71
C GLU A 106 -7.69 6.29 -7.95
N GLY A 107 -6.70 5.72 -8.66
CA GLY A 107 -5.63 4.93 -8.07
C GLY A 107 -5.59 3.48 -8.54
N VAL A 108 -5.05 2.59 -7.71
CA VAL A 108 -4.90 1.16 -8.02
C VAL A 108 -5.23 0.29 -6.82
N ALA A 109 -5.74 -0.91 -7.10
CA ALA A 109 -5.89 -1.98 -6.13
C ALA A 109 -5.17 -3.23 -6.61
N VAL A 110 -4.47 -3.91 -5.71
CA VAL A 110 -3.76 -5.16 -6.00
C VAL A 110 -4.23 -6.23 -5.05
N PHE A 111 -4.82 -7.28 -5.58
CA PHE A 111 -5.14 -8.49 -4.83
C PHE A 111 -3.85 -9.20 -4.43
N LEU A 112 -3.64 -9.39 -3.12
CA LEU A 112 -2.42 -10.00 -2.56
C LEU A 112 -2.58 -11.49 -2.32
N GLY A 113 -3.80 -11.95 -2.05
CA GLY A 113 -4.11 -13.34 -1.76
C GLY A 113 -5.14 -13.50 -0.64
N VAL A 114 -5.39 -14.75 -0.27
CA VAL A 114 -6.38 -15.14 0.75
C VAL A 114 -5.69 -15.88 1.89
N ARG A 115 -6.08 -15.57 3.13
CA ARG A 115 -5.71 -16.34 4.32
C ARG A 115 -6.93 -16.52 5.20
N GLY A 116 -7.33 -17.77 5.45
CA GLY A 116 -8.59 -18.06 6.14
C GLY A 116 -9.78 -17.54 5.34
N THR A 117 -10.65 -16.74 5.97
CA THR A 117 -11.76 -16.02 5.33
C THR A 117 -11.36 -14.65 4.81
N ARG A 118 -10.11 -14.21 5.01
CA ARG A 118 -9.71 -12.83 4.71
C ARG A 118 -9.08 -12.70 3.33
N ILE A 119 -9.60 -11.75 2.55
CA ILE A 119 -9.10 -11.39 1.23
C ILE A 119 -8.27 -10.11 1.38
N TRP A 120 -6.99 -10.17 1.03
CA TRP A 120 -6.03 -9.11 1.27
C TRP A 120 -5.74 -8.31 0.01
N HIS A 121 -5.65 -6.99 0.17
CA HIS A 121 -5.36 -6.06 -0.91
C HIS A 121 -4.34 -5.00 -0.50
N LEU A 122 -3.53 -4.58 -1.46
CA LEU A 122 -2.81 -3.32 -1.41
C LEU A 122 -3.60 -2.29 -2.22
N VAL A 123 -3.91 -1.14 -1.63
CA VAL A 123 -4.66 -0.07 -2.29
C VAL A 123 -3.84 1.21 -2.26
N VAL A 124 -3.74 1.89 -3.40
CA VAL A 124 -3.19 3.24 -3.50
C VAL A 124 -4.25 4.18 -4.06
N ASP A 125 -4.48 5.29 -3.38
CA ASP A 125 -5.45 6.32 -3.76
C ASP A 125 -4.98 7.75 -3.44
N GLY A 126 -5.89 8.72 -3.63
CA GLY A 126 -5.64 10.15 -3.39
C GLY A 126 -4.85 10.85 -4.50
N GLY A 127 -4.62 10.17 -5.62
CA GLY A 127 -3.78 10.61 -6.73
C GLY A 127 -4.55 11.11 -7.94
N ASP A 128 -5.45 12.09 -7.79
CA ASP A 128 -6.22 12.70 -8.90
C ASP A 128 -5.33 13.34 -9.99
N GLN A 129 -4.00 13.24 -9.83
CA GLN A 129 -2.97 13.74 -10.73
C GLN A 129 -2.65 12.79 -11.89
N ARG A 130 -2.98 11.49 -11.79
CA ARG A 130 -2.63 10.51 -12.83
C ARG A 130 -3.55 10.65 -14.04
N THR A 131 -3.01 11.18 -15.14
CA THR A 131 -3.75 11.44 -16.39
C THR A 131 -3.61 10.35 -17.45
N SER A 132 -2.68 9.42 -17.29
CA SER A 132 -2.42 8.33 -18.23
C SER A 132 -2.47 6.97 -17.54
N ALA A 133 -2.90 5.94 -18.27
CA ALA A 133 -2.83 4.56 -17.82
C ALA A 133 -1.38 4.15 -17.48
N LEU A 134 -1.23 3.18 -16.58
CA LEU A 134 0.10 2.67 -16.24
C LEU A 134 0.77 2.01 -17.44
N THR A 135 2.06 2.31 -17.62
CA THR A 135 2.89 1.56 -18.57
C THR A 135 3.02 0.11 -18.12
N ALA A 136 3.23 -0.83 -19.06
CA ALA A 136 3.47 -2.24 -18.72
C ALA A 136 4.60 -2.40 -17.69
N ARG A 137 5.69 -1.63 -17.85
CA ARG A 137 6.82 -1.64 -16.92
C ARG A 137 6.43 -1.18 -15.51
N THR A 138 5.65 -0.12 -15.40
CA THR A 138 5.17 0.38 -14.10
C THR A 138 4.24 -0.63 -13.44
N ARG A 139 3.36 -1.29 -14.22
CA ARG A 139 2.50 -2.36 -13.72
C ARG A 139 3.30 -3.54 -13.16
N GLU A 140 4.33 -3.99 -13.88
CA GLU A 140 5.25 -5.04 -13.41
C GLU A 140 5.97 -4.65 -12.11
N ASP A 141 6.49 -3.42 -12.03
CA ASP A 141 7.18 -2.94 -10.83
C ASP A 141 6.22 -2.86 -9.62
N ILE A 142 4.96 -2.42 -9.82
CA ILE A 142 3.94 -2.43 -8.76
C ILE A 142 3.60 -3.88 -8.33
N LEU A 143 3.40 -4.79 -9.28
CA LEU A 143 3.12 -6.20 -8.98
C LEU A 143 4.28 -6.86 -8.22
N PHE A 144 5.52 -6.54 -8.56
CA PHE A 144 6.69 -7.00 -7.83
C PHE A 144 6.66 -6.52 -6.36
N LEU A 145 6.45 -5.22 -6.13
CA LEU A 145 6.38 -4.64 -4.77
C LEU A 145 5.18 -5.19 -3.97
N ALA A 146 4.05 -5.41 -4.63
CA ALA A 146 2.90 -6.07 -4.04
C ALA A 146 3.21 -7.53 -3.66
N GLY A 147 3.98 -8.24 -4.49
CA GLY A 147 4.50 -9.57 -4.18
C GLY A 147 5.43 -9.58 -2.96
N GLU A 148 6.28 -8.57 -2.79
CA GLU A 148 7.09 -8.40 -1.58
C GLU A 148 6.20 -8.17 -0.35
N CYS A 149 5.15 -7.36 -0.46
CA CYS A 149 4.17 -7.17 0.61
C CYS A 149 3.43 -8.47 0.93
N ALA A 150 2.97 -9.22 -0.07
CA ALA A 150 2.31 -10.51 0.13
C ALA A 150 3.25 -11.52 0.80
N GLY A 151 4.52 -11.56 0.39
CA GLY A 151 5.55 -12.39 1.00
C GLY A 151 5.75 -12.05 2.48
N LEU A 152 5.86 -10.77 2.83
CA LEU A 152 5.92 -10.35 4.23
C LEU A 152 4.65 -10.74 5.00
N LEU A 153 3.48 -10.46 4.42
CA LEU A 153 2.17 -10.67 5.03
C LEU A 153 1.88 -12.15 5.35
N PHE A 154 2.20 -13.06 4.42
CA PHE A 154 1.85 -14.47 4.55
C PHE A 154 2.99 -15.37 5.03
N LEU A 155 4.27 -15.04 4.79
CA LEU A 155 5.39 -15.88 5.24
C LEU A 155 5.87 -15.54 6.65
N ARG A 156 5.48 -14.37 7.17
CA ARG A 156 5.76 -13.96 8.56
C ARG A 156 4.51 -13.97 9.43
N ASP A 157 3.44 -14.61 8.96
CA ASP A 157 2.19 -14.83 9.68
C ASP A 157 1.49 -13.55 10.19
N PHE A 158 1.80 -12.37 9.64
CA PHE A 158 1.11 -11.12 9.98
C PHE A 158 -0.40 -11.17 9.70
N ALA A 159 -0.80 -11.92 8.67
CA ALA A 159 -2.22 -12.14 8.36
C ALA A 159 -2.98 -12.86 9.49
N ASP A 160 -2.27 -13.62 10.33
CA ASP A 160 -2.82 -14.39 11.44
C ASP A 160 -2.79 -13.60 12.78
N GLU A 161 -2.05 -12.49 12.85
CA GLU A 161 -1.96 -11.62 14.05
C GLU A 161 -3.14 -10.66 14.22
N VAL A 162 -3.99 -10.53 13.20
CA VAL A 162 -5.16 -9.64 13.28
C VAL A 162 -6.31 -10.43 13.92
N GLU A 163 -6.81 -10.01 15.07
CA GLU A 163 -8.04 -10.55 15.68
C GLU A 163 -9.28 -10.04 14.95
#